data_AF-A0A7S1EBC7-F1
#
_entry.id   AF-A0A7S1EBC7-F1
#
_cell.length_a   1.000
_cell.length_b   1.000
_cell.length_c   1.000
_cell.angle_alpha   90.00
_cell.angle_beta   90.00
_cell.angle_gamma   90.00
#
_symmetry.space_group_name_H-M   'P 1'
#
loop_
_entity.id
_entity.type
_entity.pdbx_description
1 polymer ?
#
loop_
_entity_poly.entity_id
_entity_poly.type
_entity_poly.pdbx_seq_one_letter_code
_entity_poly.pdbx_strand_id
1 'polypeptide(L)'
;MTDAQQQAIMQDWTIVFTNIIVSGIFGVFQIAFGVHHIALVRQNATTIETIGKGRLRKRQLAVFDLGVRGNIEQVFGTNASTWALPCVQGCQGDGYTWPHNSSPSVTETRP
;
A
#
# COMPACT_ATOMS: atom_id res chain seq x y z
N MET A 1 4.28 27.08 43.35
CA MET A 1 4.75 26.40 42.14
C MET A 1 5.93 27.18 41.63
N THR A 2 7.09 26.55 41.45
CA THR A 2 8.31 27.26 41.01
C THR A 2 8.28 27.50 39.51
N ASP A 3 9.01 28.51 39.04
CA ASP A 3 9.14 28.80 37.60
C ASP A 3 9.65 27.58 36.82
N ALA A 4 10.55 26.79 37.43
CA ALA A 4 11.03 25.53 36.88
C ALA A 4 9.90 24.48 36.71
N GLN A 5 8.97 24.40 37.68
CA GLN A 5 7.79 23.51 37.55
C GLN A 5 6.85 23.98 36.45
N GLN A 6 6.67 25.31 36.29
CA GLN A 6 5.87 25.86 35.19
C GLN A 6 6.52 25.60 33.82
N GLN A 7 7.83 25.74 33.70
CA GLN A 7 8.58 25.44 32.48
C GLN A 7 8.48 23.96 32.09
N ALA A 8 8.62 23.03 33.05
CA ALA A 8 8.46 21.61 32.79
C ALA A 8 7.07 21.27 32.26
N ILE A 9 6.02 21.81 32.88
CA ILE A 9 4.64 21.60 32.42
C ILE A 9 4.42 22.18 31.03
N MET A 10 4.89 23.41 30.77
CA MET A 10 4.77 24.01 29.44
C MET A 10 5.51 23.19 28.37
N GLN A 11 6.67 22.62 28.72
CA GLN A 11 7.44 21.75 27.82
C GLN A 11 6.72 20.43 27.53
N ASP A 12 6.12 19.79 28.54
CA ASP A 12 5.35 18.55 28.36
C ASP A 12 4.16 18.76 27.42
N TRP A 13 3.38 19.82 27.64
CA TRP A 13 2.27 20.18 26.76
C TRP A 13 2.75 20.46 25.33
N THR A 14 3.87 21.16 25.17
CA THR A 14 4.44 21.47 23.85
C THR A 14 4.79 20.20 23.08
N ILE A 15 5.37 19.20 23.75
CA ILE A 15 5.69 17.90 23.14
C ILE A 15 4.42 17.17 22.70
N VAL A 16 3.40 17.13 23.56
CA VAL A 16 2.12 16.48 23.24
C VAL A 16 1.46 17.13 22.03
N PHE A 17 1.36 18.46 22.01
CA PHE A 17 0.78 19.19 20.87
C PHE A 17 1.56 18.94 19.58
N THR A 18 2.89 19.01 19.64
CA THR A 18 3.76 18.77 18.49
C THR A 18 3.58 17.35 17.95
N ASN A 19 3.54 16.34 18.82
CA ASN A 19 3.34 14.94 18.42
C ASN A 19 1.99 14.70 17.77
N ILE A 20 0.91 15.32 18.28
CA ILE A 20 -0.42 15.22 17.67
C ILE A 20 -0.42 15.81 16.26
N ILE A 21 0.18 16.99 16.07
CA ILE A 21 0.24 17.66 14.77
C ILE A 21 1.05 16.83 13.78
N VAL A 22 2.27 16.43 14.15
CA VAL A 22 3.15 15.65 13.28
C VAL A 22 2.49 14.32 12.93
N SER A 23 1.97 13.59 13.92
CA SER A 23 1.32 12.29 13.67
C SER A 23 0.07 12.43 12.81
N GLY A 24 -0.72 13.49 13.00
CA GLY A 24 -1.89 13.78 12.18
C GLY A 24 -1.51 14.02 10.71
N ILE A 25 -0.49 14.84 10.46
CA ILE A 25 0.01 15.12 9.10
C ILE A 25 0.53 13.84 8.45
N PHE A 26 1.41 13.10 9.12
CA PHE A 26 1.94 11.84 8.60
C PHE A 26 0.84 10.82 8.34
N GLY A 27 -0.13 10.70 9.25
CA GLY A 27 -1.25 9.77 9.13
C GLY A 27 -2.10 10.03 7.89
N VAL A 28 -2.41 11.29 7.58
CA VAL A 28 -3.19 11.64 6.39
C VAL A 28 -2.47 11.20 5.11
N PHE A 29 -1.18 11.51 4.98
CA PHE A 29 -0.40 11.12 3.80
C PHE A 29 -0.20 9.61 3.69
N GLN A 30 0.06 8.94 4.82
CA GLN A 30 0.21 7.47 4.85
C GLN A 30 -1.08 6.75 4.48
N ILE A 31 -2.25 7.24 4.90
CA ILE A 31 -3.54 6.65 4.52
C ILE A 31 -3.76 6.80 3.01
N ALA A 32 -3.57 8.00 2.44
CA ALA A 32 -3.75 8.23 1.01
C ALA A 32 -2.80 7.36 0.18
N PHE A 33 -1.52 7.30 0.57
CA PHE A 33 -0.51 6.44 -0.05
C PHE A 33 -0.86 4.95 0.10
N GLY A 34 -1.27 4.53 1.29
CA GLY A 34 -1.66 3.15 1.59
C GLY A 34 -2.86 2.69 0.75
N VAL A 35 -3.91 3.51 0.64
CA VAL A 35 -5.08 3.20 -0.21
C VAL A 35 -4.68 3.05 -1.67
N HIS A 36 -3.79 3.92 -2.18
CA HIS A 36 -3.28 3.81 -3.54
C HIS A 36 -2.53 2.48 -3.77
N HIS A 37 -1.63 2.11 -2.87
CA HIS A 37 -0.88 0.86 -2.98
C HIS A 37 -1.74 -0.38 -2.77
N ILE A 38 -2.76 -0.33 -1.92
CA ILE A 38 -3.75 -1.40 -1.80
C ILE A 38 -4.48 -1.59 -3.14
N ALA A 39 -4.86 -0.50 -3.82
CA ALA A 39 -5.49 -0.58 -5.13
C ALA A 39 -4.57 -1.19 -6.21
N LEU A 40 -3.26 -0.87 -6.15
CA LEU A 40 -2.23 -1.46 -7.03
C LEU A 40 -2.08 -2.97 -6.79
N VAL A 41 -1.92 -3.38 -5.54
CA VAL A 41 -1.83 -4.82 -5.17
C VAL A 41 -3.08 -5.56 -5.61
N ARG A 42 -4.28 -4.99 -5.40
CA ARG A 42 -5.54 -5.63 -5.82
C ARG A 42 -5.65 -5.86 -7.32
N GLN A 43 -4.97 -5.05 -8.13
CA GLN A 43 -4.98 -5.14 -9.60
C GLN A 43 -3.74 -5.83 -10.17
N ASN A 44 -2.82 -6.26 -9.30
CA ASN A 44 -1.49 -6.74 -9.67
C ASN A 44 -0.77 -5.80 -10.66
N ALA A 45 -0.79 -4.51 -10.34
CA ALA A 45 -0.20 -3.47 -11.17
C ALA A 45 0.85 -2.69 -10.39
N THR A 46 1.90 -2.25 -11.07
CA THR A 46 2.89 -1.34 -10.49
C THR A 46 2.51 0.12 -10.72
N THR A 47 3.12 1.02 -9.93
CA THR A 47 2.96 2.47 -10.12
C THR A 47 3.39 2.91 -11.52
N ILE A 48 4.47 2.35 -12.06
CA ILE A 48 5.01 2.69 -13.40
C ILE A 48 4.04 2.23 -14.51
N GLU A 49 3.49 1.02 -14.39
CA GLU A 49 2.47 0.52 -15.32
C GLU A 49 1.21 1.40 -15.34
N THR A 50 0.82 1.94 -14.18
CA THR A 50 -0.36 2.80 -14.05
C THR A 50 -0.10 4.22 -14.55
N ILE A 51 1.13 4.74 -14.45
CA ILE A 51 1.51 6.08 -14.91
C ILE A 51 1.83 6.09 -16.42
N GLY A 52 2.32 4.98 -16.97
CA GLY A 52 2.70 4.82 -18.38
C GLY A 52 1.56 4.80 -19.41
N LYS A 53 0.44 5.50 -19.15
CA LYS A 53 -0.85 5.49 -19.91
C LYS A 53 -0.76 5.85 -21.40
N GLY A 54 0.43 6.06 -21.96
CA GLY A 54 0.63 6.27 -23.39
C GLY A 54 0.81 5.01 -24.24
N ARG A 55 1.09 3.83 -23.66
CA ARG A 55 1.40 2.62 -24.47
C ARG A 55 0.70 1.32 -24.07
N LEU A 56 0.20 1.19 -22.84
CA LEU A 56 -0.49 -0.04 -22.43
C LEU A 56 -2.01 0.17 -22.41
N ARG A 57 -2.73 -0.55 -23.28
CA ARG A 57 -4.20 -0.63 -23.23
C ARG A 57 -4.60 -1.20 -21.87
N LYS A 58 -5.70 -0.77 -21.26
CA LYS A 58 -6.26 -1.34 -20.00
C LYS A 58 -6.26 -2.88 -19.98
N ARG A 59 -6.46 -3.49 -21.16
CA ARG A 59 -6.39 -4.94 -21.37
C ARG A 59 -5.02 -5.56 -21.09
N GLN A 60 -3.93 -4.83 -21.33
CA GLN A 60 -2.54 -5.26 -21.03
C GLN A 60 -2.23 -5.16 -19.53
N LEU A 61 -2.82 -4.21 -18.81
CA LEU A 61 -2.71 -4.15 -17.34
C LEU A 61 -3.45 -5.33 -16.69
N ALA A 62 -4.62 -5.69 -17.24
CA ALA A 62 -5.38 -6.85 -16.78
C ALA A 62 -4.74 -8.21 -17.12
N VAL A 63 -3.62 -8.26 -17.84
CA VAL A 63 -2.90 -9.51 -18.15
C VAL A 63 -2.31 -10.14 -16.89
N PHE A 64 -1.87 -9.34 -15.92
CA PHE A 64 -1.30 -9.83 -14.66
C PHE A 64 -2.35 -9.99 -13.56
N ASP A 65 -3.58 -9.54 -13.79
CA ASP A 65 -4.67 -9.65 -12.83
C ASP A 65 -5.20 -11.10 -12.76
N LEU A 66 -4.86 -11.80 -11.69
CA LEU A 66 -5.33 -13.15 -11.35
C LEU A 66 -6.57 -13.15 -10.44
N GLY A 67 -7.16 -11.98 -10.19
CA GLY A 67 -8.17 -11.77 -9.17
C GLY A 67 -7.58 -11.42 -7.80
N VAL A 68 -8.37 -10.73 -6.97
CA VAL A 68 -7.92 -10.08 -5.73
C VAL A 68 -7.08 -10.99 -4.82
N ARG A 69 -7.52 -12.23 -4.59
CA ARG A 69 -6.80 -13.16 -3.72
C ARG A 69 -5.48 -13.61 -4.35
N GLY A 70 -5.48 -13.99 -5.62
CA GLY A 70 -4.26 -14.38 -6.34
C GLY A 70 -3.24 -13.25 -6.38
N ASN A 71 -3.70 -12.01 -6.58
CA ASN A 71 -2.84 -10.83 -6.61
C ASN A 71 -2.22 -10.53 -5.25
N ILE A 72 -2.99 -10.64 -4.16
CA ILE A 72 -2.48 -10.45 -2.80
C ILE A 72 -1.49 -11.56 -2.44
N GLU A 73 -1.79 -12.82 -2.78
CA GLU A 73 -0.90 -13.95 -2.52
C GLU A 73 0.42 -13.87 -3.28
N GLN A 74 0.48 -13.17 -4.44
CA GLN A 74 1.76 -12.90 -5.12
C GLN A 74 2.70 -12.01 -4.30
N VAL A 75 2.14 -11.06 -3.54
CA VAL A 75 2.92 -10.07 -2.77
C VAL A 75 3.19 -10.56 -1.34
N PHE A 76 2.19 -11.11 -0.67
CA PHE A 76 2.27 -11.48 0.75
C PHE A 76 2.42 -12.98 1.00
N GLY A 77 2.23 -13.81 -0.03
CA GLY A 77 2.30 -15.26 0.06
C GLY A 77 0.99 -15.94 0.40
N THR A 78 1.00 -17.27 0.32
CA THR A 78 -0.19 -18.11 0.58
C THR A 78 -0.58 -18.17 2.05
N ASN A 79 0.36 -17.94 2.96
CA ASN A 79 0.12 -18.00 4.39
C ASN A 79 -0.29 -16.62 4.94
N ALA A 80 -1.58 -16.44 5.19
CA ALA A 80 -2.12 -15.20 5.75
C ALA A 80 -1.55 -14.84 7.14
N SER A 81 -1.12 -15.82 7.93
CA SER A 81 -0.56 -15.57 9.27
C SER A 81 0.77 -14.81 9.25
N THR A 82 1.48 -14.83 8.10
CA THR A 82 2.77 -14.17 7.94
C THR A 82 2.67 -12.82 7.24
N TRP A 83 1.48 -12.37 6.82
CA TRP A 83 1.32 -11.14 6.03
C TRP A 83 1.70 -9.86 6.78
N ALA A 84 1.56 -9.86 8.11
CA ALA A 84 1.94 -8.74 8.96
C ALA A 84 3.42 -8.75 9.38
N LEU A 85 4.15 -9.83 9.06
CA LEU A 85 5.55 -9.96 9.43
C LEU A 85 6.42 -9.38 8.31
N PRO A 86 7.47 -8.60 8.63
CA PRO A 86 8.41 -8.07 7.65
C PRO A 86 9.40 -9.16 7.19
N CYS A 87 8.89 -10.33 6.79
CA CYS A 87 9.68 -11.45 6.31
C CYS A 87 9.45 -11.66 4.81
N VAL A 88 10.55 -11.73 4.05
CA VAL A 88 10.58 -11.85 2.58
C VAL A 88 10.03 -13.19 2.05
N GLN A 89 9.68 -14.13 2.93
CA GLN A 89 9.32 -15.51 2.58
C GLN A 89 7.97 -15.67 1.85
N GLY A 90 7.16 -14.60 1.75
CA GLY A 90 5.83 -14.67 1.16
C GLY A 90 5.77 -14.46 -0.35
N CYS A 91 6.64 -13.64 -0.93
CA CYS A 91 6.52 -13.26 -2.35
C CYS A 91 6.60 -14.48 -3.27
N GLN A 92 5.67 -14.58 -4.21
CA GLN A 92 5.69 -15.65 -5.21
C GLN A 92 6.42 -15.23 -6.48
N GLY A 93 6.98 -16.21 -7.20
CA GLY A 93 7.65 -16.00 -8.47
C GLY A 93 9.16 -15.78 -8.33
N ASP A 94 9.81 -15.64 -9.48
CA ASP A 94 11.27 -15.46 -9.62
C ASP A 94 11.65 -13.99 -9.93
N GLY A 95 10.66 -13.11 -10.11
CA GLY A 95 10.85 -11.72 -10.51
C GLY A 95 11.18 -11.52 -11.99
N TYR A 96 11.22 -12.58 -12.79
CA TYR A 96 11.44 -12.54 -14.24
C TYR A 96 10.20 -12.99 -15.02
N THR A 97 9.41 -13.87 -14.45
CA THR A 97 8.21 -14.45 -15.03
C THR A 97 7.02 -14.25 -14.10
N TRP A 98 5.90 -13.81 -14.68
CA TRP A 98 4.66 -13.61 -13.95
C TRP A 98 3.54 -14.41 -14.61
N PRO A 99 2.64 -15.02 -13.83
CA PRO A 99 1.48 -15.71 -14.36
C PRO A 99 0.57 -14.75 -15.12
N HIS A 100 0.04 -15.23 -16.25
CA HIS A 100 -0.83 -14.45 -17.11
C HIS A 100 -2.27 -14.92 -17.04
N ASN A 101 -3.19 -13.96 -17.00
CA ASN A 101 -4.60 -14.19 -17.23
C ASN A 101 -4.85 -14.35 -18.74
N SER A 102 -5.16 -15.58 -19.17
CA SER A 102 -5.43 -15.93 -20.56
C SER A 102 -6.68 -15.25 -21.14
N SER A 103 -7.58 -14.76 -20.28
CA SER A 103 -8.80 -14.06 -20.64
C SER A 103 -8.95 -12.83 -19.76
N PRO A 104 -8.18 -11.75 -20.00
CA PRO A 104 -8.29 -10.54 -19.21
C PRO A 104 -9.68 -9.96 -19.47
N SER A 105 -10.63 -10.28 -18.58
CA SER A 105 -11.90 -9.61 -18.54
C SER A 105 -11.57 -8.18 -18.20
N VAL A 106 -11.82 -7.25 -19.13
CA VAL A 106 -11.91 -5.85 -18.77
C VAL A 106 -13.11 -5.81 -17.84
N THR A 107 -12.85 -5.97 -16.54
CA THR A 107 -13.86 -5.83 -15.52
C THR A 107 -14.20 -4.36 -15.54
N GLU A 108 -15.16 -4.01 -16.40
CA GLU A 108 -15.82 -2.73 -16.43
C GLU A 108 -16.26 -2.51 -14.99
N THR A 109 -15.60 -1.57 -14.34
CA THR A 109 -15.72 -1.31 -12.92
C THR A 109 -17.20 -1.29 -12.57
N ARG A 110 -17.65 -2.31 -11.83
CA ARG A 110 -18.98 -2.33 -11.22
C ARG A 110 -19.11 -1.02 -10.42
N PRO A 111 -20.21 -0.27 -10.60
CA PRO A 111 -20.40 1.05 -9.99
C PRO A 111 -20.29 1.00 -8.46
#